data_AF-A0A1E4JGY8-F1
#
_entry.id   AF-A0A1E4JGY8-F1
#
_cell.length_a   1.000
_cell.length_b   1.000
_cell.length_c   1.000
_cell.angle_alpha   90.00
_cell.angle_beta   90.00
_cell.angle_gamma   90.00
#
_symmetry.space_group_name_H-M   'P 1'
#
loop_
_entity.id
_entity.type
_entity.pdbx_description
1 polymer ?
#
loop_
_entity_poly.entity_id
_entity_poly.type
_entity_poly.pdbx_seq_one_letter_code
_entity_poly.pdbx_strand_id
1 'polypeptide(L)'
;MVTFKSIAGITLAAAAMGMAAPAAAETVLFNFNGNTSVNGPYGNSKQYSVTVNGVTVNLLASAWTATPKNGGGYTISSAYMGRYSHGLGATAANDSNGGGNLHTIDNKDSFDFILFQFDQSVSLVSAILTPFSIGNNGYVDNDASIGYGDTNQPWNTKLNLANSSVYNGLFDQIYSVKGTGKAADVNMAINPNEYFGNTWMIGADFFGVDSLGRKKFGYDSFKLNGLTLNTANAVPEPATWAMMIAGFGLVGAGLRRRRAVPATA
;
A
#
# COMPACT_ATOMS: atom_id res chain seq x y z
N MET A 1 62.85 -0.88 -55.40
CA MET A 1 61.59 -0.11 -55.43
C MET A 1 60.56 -0.93 -54.67
N VAL A 2 60.14 -0.42 -53.51
CA VAL A 2 59.38 -1.14 -52.47
C VAL A 2 57.88 -0.94 -52.72
N THR A 3 57.08 -2.00 -52.70
CA THR A 3 55.62 -1.91 -52.73
C THR A 3 55.06 -2.43 -51.41
N PHE A 4 54.59 -1.50 -50.57
CA PHE A 4 53.92 -1.79 -49.31
C PHE A 4 52.52 -2.39 -49.57
N LYS A 5 52.23 -3.56 -48.98
CA LYS A 5 50.86 -4.08 -48.86
C LYS A 5 50.11 -3.28 -47.78
N SER A 6 48.94 -2.77 -48.15
CA SER A 6 48.01 -2.07 -47.25
C SER A 6 47.53 -2.99 -46.12
N ILE A 7 47.77 -2.58 -44.87
CA ILE A 7 47.19 -3.19 -43.67
C ILE A 7 45.77 -2.64 -43.51
N ALA A 8 44.78 -3.53 -43.60
CA ALA A 8 43.39 -3.21 -43.30
C ALA A 8 43.25 -2.91 -41.79
N GLY A 9 42.66 -1.76 -41.47
CA GLY A 9 42.41 -1.30 -40.11
C GLY A 9 41.41 -2.20 -39.38
N ILE A 10 41.74 -2.57 -38.15
CA ILE A 10 40.83 -3.20 -37.20
C ILE A 10 40.23 -2.08 -36.34
N THR A 11 38.99 -1.73 -36.61
CA THR A 11 38.22 -0.81 -35.77
C THR A 11 37.73 -1.56 -34.54
N LEU A 12 38.29 -1.27 -33.36
CA LEU A 12 37.71 -1.73 -32.08
C LEU A 12 36.45 -0.90 -31.80
N ALA A 13 35.27 -1.51 -31.87
CA ALA A 13 34.06 -0.93 -31.30
C ALA A 13 34.10 -1.12 -29.78
N ALA A 14 34.38 -0.05 -29.04
CA ALA A 14 34.20 -0.02 -27.59
C ALA A 14 32.71 0.13 -27.29
N ALA A 15 32.07 -0.94 -26.83
CA ALA A 15 30.70 -0.90 -26.33
C ALA A 15 30.71 -0.31 -24.91
N ALA A 16 30.18 0.91 -24.76
CA ALA A 16 29.91 1.49 -23.46
C ALA A 16 28.70 0.77 -22.83
N MET A 17 28.95 -0.11 -21.85
CA MET A 17 27.91 -0.73 -21.05
C MET A 17 27.44 0.28 -20.00
N GLY A 18 26.29 0.91 -20.23
CA GLY A 18 25.62 1.73 -19.22
C GLY A 18 25.21 0.84 -18.05
N MET A 19 25.83 1.05 -16.88
CA MET A 19 25.43 0.41 -15.63
C MET A 19 24.10 1.03 -15.21
N ALA A 20 23.00 0.28 -15.30
CA ALA A 20 21.74 0.68 -14.69
C ALA A 20 21.94 0.69 -13.17
N ALA A 21 21.74 1.85 -12.53
CA ALA A 21 21.80 1.93 -11.08
C ALA A 21 20.72 1.02 -10.45
N PRO A 22 20.98 0.36 -9.32
CA PRO A 22 19.97 -0.42 -8.63
C PRO A 22 18.80 0.49 -8.22
N ALA A 23 17.57 -0.02 -8.38
CA ALA A 23 16.38 0.69 -7.94
C ALA A 23 16.30 0.64 -6.41
N ALA A 24 16.39 1.79 -5.76
CA ALA A 24 16.27 1.92 -4.32
C ALA A 24 14.80 1.86 -3.88
N ALA A 25 14.53 1.43 -2.64
CA ALA A 25 13.25 1.68 -2.00
C ALA A 25 12.99 3.18 -1.93
N GLU A 26 11.81 3.59 -2.38
CA GLU A 26 11.38 4.98 -2.34
C GLU A 26 10.36 5.17 -1.23
N THR A 27 10.50 6.27 -0.49
CA THR A 27 9.49 6.70 0.47
C THR A 27 8.42 7.51 -0.26
N VAL A 28 7.18 7.01 -0.23
CA VAL A 28 6.04 7.59 -0.93
C VAL A 28 5.02 8.10 0.08
N LEU A 29 4.52 9.32 -0.15
CA LEU A 29 3.54 9.97 0.71
C LEU A 29 2.21 10.15 -0.04
N PHE A 30 1.14 9.63 0.55
CA PHE A 30 -0.22 9.85 0.08
C PHE A 30 -0.91 10.89 0.96
N ASN A 31 -1.59 11.86 0.34
CA ASN A 31 -2.51 12.78 0.98
C ASN A 31 -3.93 12.49 0.52
N PHE A 32 -4.87 12.39 1.46
CA PHE A 32 -6.25 12.02 1.17
C PHE A 32 -7.27 13.13 1.37
N ASN A 33 -6.82 14.35 1.66
CA ASN A 33 -7.70 15.48 1.90
C ASN A 33 -8.62 15.72 0.71
N GLY A 34 -9.84 16.18 0.98
CA GLY A 34 -10.82 16.46 -0.04
C GLY A 34 -12.07 17.10 0.54
N ASN A 35 -13.13 17.13 -0.27
CA ASN A 35 -14.41 17.67 0.13
C ASN A 35 -15.53 16.86 -0.54
N THR A 36 -16.15 15.96 0.20
CA THR A 36 -17.31 15.18 -0.22
C THR A 36 -18.43 15.33 0.80
N SER A 37 -19.64 14.91 0.43
CA SER A 37 -20.73 14.73 1.37
C SER A 37 -20.35 13.72 2.46
N VAL A 38 -21.01 13.81 3.61
CA VAL A 38 -20.81 12.88 4.74
C VAL A 38 -21.45 11.50 4.54
N ASN A 39 -22.26 11.34 3.49
CA ASN A 39 -22.81 10.05 3.09
C ASN A 39 -23.02 10.04 1.56
N GLY A 40 -23.19 8.86 0.98
CA GLY A 40 -23.44 8.67 -0.44
C GLY A 40 -23.63 7.19 -0.79
N PRO A 41 -23.51 6.80 -2.07
CA PRO A 41 -23.63 5.41 -2.47
C PRO A 41 -22.57 4.53 -1.80
N TYR A 42 -23.03 3.52 -1.06
CA TYR A 42 -22.15 2.57 -0.38
C TYR A 42 -21.33 1.74 -1.38
N GLY A 43 -20.07 1.48 -1.04
CA GLY A 43 -19.17 0.68 -1.84
C GLY A 43 -18.44 1.44 -2.96
N ASN A 44 -18.49 2.77 -2.95
CA ASN A 44 -17.58 3.57 -3.77
C ASN A 44 -16.11 3.35 -3.39
N SER A 45 -15.21 3.63 -4.33
CA SER A 45 -13.76 3.55 -4.14
C SER A 45 -13.07 4.78 -4.71
N LYS A 46 -11.81 5.00 -4.35
CA LYS A 46 -10.97 6.11 -4.86
C LYS A 46 -9.63 5.57 -5.28
N GLN A 47 -9.17 5.98 -6.46
CA GLN A 47 -7.83 5.67 -6.95
C GLN A 47 -6.89 6.86 -6.73
N TYR A 48 -5.65 6.56 -6.37
CA TYR A 48 -4.57 7.52 -6.17
C TYR A 48 -3.32 7.03 -6.91
N SER A 49 -2.48 7.96 -7.32
CA SER A 49 -1.21 7.70 -7.97
C SER A 49 -0.20 8.73 -7.51
N VAL A 50 0.97 8.28 -7.05
CA VAL A 50 2.07 9.14 -6.61
C VAL A 50 3.37 8.65 -7.24
N THR A 51 4.15 9.57 -7.80
CA THR A 51 5.45 9.27 -8.39
C THR A 51 6.55 9.99 -7.61
N VAL A 52 7.53 9.23 -7.13
CA VAL A 52 8.73 9.73 -6.45
C VAL A 52 9.95 9.16 -7.15
N ASN A 53 10.88 10.02 -7.58
CA ASN A 53 12.12 9.61 -8.26
C ASN A 53 11.92 8.64 -9.45
N GLY A 54 10.79 8.77 -10.17
CA GLY A 54 10.45 7.91 -11.30
C GLY A 54 9.77 6.58 -10.93
N VAL A 55 9.65 6.26 -9.65
CA VAL A 55 8.85 5.14 -9.14
C VAL A 55 7.42 5.61 -8.91
N THR A 56 6.45 4.98 -9.58
CA THR A 56 5.02 5.27 -9.40
C THR A 56 4.38 4.18 -8.55
N VAL A 57 3.61 4.59 -7.54
CA VAL A 57 2.75 3.71 -6.74
C VAL A 57 1.30 4.07 -7.02
N ASN A 58 0.51 3.10 -7.46
CA ASN A 58 -0.92 3.24 -7.62
C ASN A 58 -1.66 2.55 -6.48
N LEU A 59 -2.76 3.16 -6.06
CA LEU A 59 -3.53 2.74 -4.90
C LEU A 59 -5.02 2.83 -5.19
N LEU A 60 -5.78 1.77 -4.89
CA LEU A 60 -7.23 1.78 -4.77
C LEU A 60 -7.62 1.69 -3.30
N ALA A 61 -8.36 2.67 -2.79
CA ALA A 61 -8.94 2.65 -1.45
C ALA A 61 -10.45 2.39 -1.50
N SER A 62 -10.96 1.63 -0.53
CA SER A 62 -12.40 1.36 -0.35
C SER A 62 -12.78 1.25 1.13
N ALA A 63 -13.96 1.76 1.49
CA ALA A 63 -14.46 1.70 2.87
C ALA A 63 -15.36 0.49 3.10
N TRP A 64 -15.23 -0.07 4.29
CA TRP A 64 -15.94 -1.25 4.76
C TRP A 64 -16.30 -1.09 6.22
N THR A 65 -17.29 -1.86 6.65
CA THR A 65 -17.71 -1.93 8.04
C THR A 65 -17.89 -3.39 8.45
N ALA A 66 -17.47 -3.71 9.67
CA ALA A 66 -17.67 -4.99 10.32
C ALA A 66 -18.74 -4.83 11.41
N THR A 67 -19.98 -5.21 11.09
CA THR A 67 -21.09 -5.15 12.05
C THR A 67 -21.10 -6.40 12.91
N PRO A 68 -21.04 -6.29 14.25
CA PRO A 68 -21.12 -7.44 15.15
C PRO A 68 -22.42 -8.24 14.94
N LYS A 69 -22.33 -9.57 15.03
CA LYS A 69 -23.50 -10.48 15.02
C LYS A 69 -23.87 -10.91 16.44
N ASN A 70 -25.17 -11.12 16.66
CA ASN A 70 -25.63 -11.84 17.85
C ASN A 70 -25.05 -13.25 17.83
N GLY A 71 -24.34 -13.65 18.90
CA GLY A 71 -23.67 -14.94 18.99
C GLY A 71 -22.19 -14.94 18.55
N GLY A 72 -21.63 -13.77 18.21
CA GLY A 72 -20.21 -13.60 17.93
C GLY A 72 -19.86 -13.50 16.44
N GLY A 73 -18.68 -12.95 16.17
CA GLY A 73 -18.22 -12.65 14.81
C GLY A 73 -18.90 -11.43 14.19
N TYR A 74 -18.68 -11.25 12.89
CA TYR A 74 -19.05 -10.02 12.18
C TYR A 74 -19.70 -10.30 10.82
N THR A 75 -20.49 -9.34 10.35
CA THR A 75 -20.88 -9.20 8.94
C THR A 75 -20.04 -8.09 8.34
N ILE A 76 -19.25 -8.40 7.32
CA ILE A 76 -18.55 -7.38 6.55
C ILE A 76 -19.50 -6.84 5.48
N SER A 77 -19.63 -5.53 5.37
CA SER A 77 -20.42 -4.86 4.34
C SER A 77 -19.71 -3.61 3.82
N SER A 78 -20.04 -3.19 2.59
CA SER A 78 -19.46 -1.98 2.02
C SER A 78 -20.00 -0.73 2.72
N ALA A 79 -19.12 0.22 3.01
CA ALA A 79 -19.46 1.55 3.51
C ALA A 79 -19.26 2.61 2.42
N TYR A 80 -19.73 3.82 2.66
CA TYR A 80 -19.43 4.97 1.83
C TYR A 80 -18.06 5.54 2.25
N MET A 81 -17.15 5.71 1.28
CA MET A 81 -15.85 6.33 1.51
C MET A 81 -15.88 7.80 1.10
N GLY A 82 -15.83 8.68 2.09
CA GLY A 82 -15.73 10.13 1.91
C GLY A 82 -14.29 10.65 1.94
N ARG A 83 -14.09 11.89 1.49
CA ARG A 83 -12.84 12.65 1.62
C ARG A 83 -13.15 14.02 2.21
N TYR A 84 -12.41 14.40 3.25
CA TYR A 84 -12.65 15.60 4.04
C TYR A 84 -11.34 16.38 4.24
N SER A 85 -11.37 17.54 4.89
CA SER A 85 -10.15 18.34 5.17
C SER A 85 -9.07 17.61 5.96
N HIS A 86 -9.44 16.55 6.68
CA HIS A 86 -8.54 15.69 7.46
C HIS A 86 -8.43 14.26 6.88
N GLY A 87 -8.83 14.06 5.63
CA GLY A 87 -8.62 12.80 4.90
C GLY A 87 -9.85 11.92 4.75
N LEU A 88 -9.62 10.61 4.66
CA LEU A 88 -10.66 9.61 4.42
C LEU A 88 -11.53 9.41 5.65
N GLY A 89 -12.81 9.11 5.41
CA GLY A 89 -13.73 8.60 6.42
C GLY A 89 -14.65 7.54 5.83
N ALA A 90 -15.29 6.76 6.69
CA ALA A 90 -16.26 5.74 6.33
C ALA A 90 -17.66 6.15 6.82
N THR A 91 -18.71 5.67 6.17
CA THR A 91 -20.09 5.82 6.65
C THR A 91 -20.84 4.57 6.29
N ALA A 92 -21.10 3.75 7.31
CA ALA A 92 -21.89 2.55 7.24
C ALA A 92 -23.39 2.84 7.19
N ALA A 93 -24.18 1.80 6.89
CA ALA A 93 -25.63 1.92 6.82
C ALA A 93 -26.28 2.24 8.18
N ASN A 94 -25.62 1.91 9.29
CA ASN A 94 -26.06 2.15 10.67
C ASN A 94 -25.60 3.50 11.25
N ASP A 95 -24.89 4.32 10.48
CA ASP A 95 -24.23 5.54 10.97
C ASP A 95 -25.09 6.81 10.95
N SER A 96 -26.40 6.66 10.99
CA SER A 96 -27.32 7.82 10.97
C SER A 96 -27.00 8.82 9.84
N ASN A 97 -26.61 8.30 8.67
CA ASN A 97 -26.16 9.07 7.50
C ASN A 97 -24.92 9.97 7.75
N GLY A 98 -24.00 9.54 8.62
CA GLY A 98 -22.74 10.25 8.90
C GLY A 98 -22.86 11.43 9.86
N GLY A 99 -24.06 11.64 10.43
CA GLY A 99 -24.32 12.71 11.39
C GLY A 99 -23.54 12.56 12.70
N GLY A 100 -23.21 13.66 13.38
CA GLY A 100 -22.56 13.61 14.69
C GLY A 100 -21.15 13.00 14.67
N ASN A 101 -20.44 13.19 13.56
CA ASN A 101 -19.12 12.61 13.25
C ASN A 101 -19.08 11.12 12.93
N LEU A 102 -20.22 10.43 12.81
CA LEU A 102 -20.30 9.04 12.33
C LEU A 102 -19.91 8.84 10.84
N HIS A 103 -19.25 9.81 10.24
CA HIS A 103 -18.65 9.69 8.92
C HIS A 103 -17.12 9.48 9.01
N THR A 104 -16.61 9.29 10.23
CA THR A 104 -15.23 8.91 10.55
C THR A 104 -14.99 7.44 10.27
N ILE A 105 -13.75 6.99 10.39
CA ILE A 105 -13.46 5.58 10.58
C ILE A 105 -13.59 5.37 12.09
N ASP A 106 -14.64 4.69 12.53
CA ASP A 106 -14.93 4.53 13.95
C ASP A 106 -15.43 3.15 14.36
N ASN A 107 -15.48 2.92 15.67
CA ASN A 107 -16.01 1.70 16.28
C ASN A 107 -17.35 1.91 16.99
N LYS A 108 -18.12 2.95 16.64
CA LYS A 108 -19.45 3.16 17.21
C LYS A 108 -20.47 2.35 16.41
N ASP A 109 -21.11 1.38 17.07
CA ASP A 109 -22.12 0.45 16.52
C ASP A 109 -21.56 -0.64 15.57
N SER A 110 -20.54 -0.30 14.78
CA SER A 110 -19.77 -1.23 13.95
C SER A 110 -18.31 -0.79 13.86
N PHE A 111 -17.42 -1.69 13.42
CA PHE A 111 -16.01 -1.37 13.23
C PHE A 111 -15.75 -0.99 11.77
N ASP A 112 -15.50 0.28 11.54
CA ASP A 112 -15.22 0.81 10.22
C ASP A 112 -13.74 0.73 9.89
N PHE A 113 -13.45 0.47 8.62
CA PHE A 113 -12.08 0.38 8.12
C PHE A 113 -11.97 0.72 6.63
N ILE A 114 -10.76 1.14 6.24
CA ILE A 114 -10.38 1.34 4.85
C ILE A 114 -9.47 0.21 4.42
N LEU A 115 -9.80 -0.42 3.30
CA LEU A 115 -8.92 -1.32 2.57
C LEU A 115 -8.17 -0.53 1.50
N PHE A 116 -6.85 -0.68 1.50
CA PHE A 116 -5.92 -0.18 0.50
C PHE A 116 -5.39 -1.34 -0.34
N GLN A 117 -5.51 -1.24 -1.66
CA GLN A 117 -4.96 -2.18 -2.64
C GLN A 117 -3.92 -1.46 -3.51
N PHE A 118 -2.66 -1.84 -3.36
CA PHE A 118 -1.53 -1.26 -4.08
C PHE A 118 -1.19 -2.08 -5.34
N ASP A 119 -0.62 -1.42 -6.34
CA ASP A 119 -0.15 -2.06 -7.57
C ASP A 119 1.15 -2.86 -7.41
N GLN A 120 1.78 -2.74 -6.25
CA GLN A 120 3.00 -3.43 -5.87
C GLN A 120 3.01 -3.66 -4.35
N SER A 121 3.90 -4.53 -3.88
CA SER A 121 4.09 -4.74 -2.44
C SER A 121 4.78 -3.53 -1.81
N VAL A 122 4.23 -3.05 -0.69
CA VAL A 122 4.69 -1.88 0.04
C VAL A 122 4.72 -2.16 1.55
N SER A 123 5.54 -1.40 2.27
CA SER A 123 5.53 -1.36 3.74
C SER A 123 4.94 -0.03 4.20
N LEU A 124 3.77 -0.06 4.86
CA LEU A 124 3.15 1.14 5.41
C LEU A 124 3.85 1.59 6.69
N VAL A 125 4.79 2.51 6.60
CA VAL A 125 5.62 2.97 7.73
C VAL A 125 4.79 3.71 8.77
N SER A 126 4.00 4.69 8.33
CA SER A 126 3.25 5.57 9.23
C SER A 126 1.97 6.10 8.61
N ALA A 127 1.03 6.50 9.46
CA ALA A 127 -0.23 7.11 9.09
C ALA A 127 -0.51 8.34 9.95
N ILE A 128 -1.25 9.30 9.39
CA ILE A 128 -1.86 10.39 10.15
C ILE A 128 -3.33 10.05 10.35
N LEU A 129 -3.68 9.64 11.57
CA LEU A 129 -5.04 9.28 11.97
C LEU A 129 -5.60 10.40 12.84
N THR A 130 -6.20 11.42 12.23
CA THR A 130 -6.71 12.60 12.94
C THR A 130 -7.94 12.23 13.75
N PRO A 131 -7.93 12.27 15.10
CA PRO A 131 -9.06 11.78 15.87
C PRO A 131 -10.20 12.80 15.95
N PHE A 132 -11.41 12.29 16.07
CA PHE A 132 -12.66 13.05 16.17
C PHE A 132 -13.48 12.56 17.35
N SER A 133 -14.24 13.49 17.95
CA SER A 133 -15.20 13.13 18.98
C SER A 133 -16.53 12.77 18.35
N ILE A 134 -17.07 11.62 18.74
CA ILE A 134 -18.42 11.20 18.34
C ILE A 134 -19.43 11.57 19.43
N GLY A 135 -20.57 12.11 19.01
CA GLY A 135 -21.70 12.36 19.92
C GLY A 135 -21.49 13.52 20.91
N ASN A 136 -20.60 14.48 20.59
CA ASN A 136 -20.32 15.68 21.40
C ASN A 136 -19.89 15.40 22.85
N ASN A 137 -19.24 14.25 23.10
CA ASN A 137 -18.76 13.89 24.43
C ASN A 137 -17.37 14.50 24.76
N GLY A 138 -16.69 15.10 23.77
CA GLY A 138 -15.38 15.73 23.93
C GLY A 138 -14.19 14.76 23.98
N TYR A 139 -14.44 13.46 23.96
CA TYR A 139 -13.40 12.43 23.94
C TYR A 139 -12.96 12.16 22.51
N VAL A 140 -11.65 12.07 22.31
CA VAL A 140 -11.01 11.78 21.02
C VAL A 140 -10.07 10.60 21.25
N ASP A 141 -10.24 9.54 20.46
CA ASP A 141 -9.34 8.40 20.46
C ASP A 141 -9.12 7.89 19.04
N ASN A 142 -7.93 7.33 18.80
CA ASN A 142 -7.51 6.82 17.51
C ASN A 142 -6.62 5.60 17.64
N ASP A 143 -6.91 4.73 18.61
CA ASP A 143 -6.38 3.37 18.53
C ASP A 143 -6.90 2.74 17.21
N ALA A 144 -6.04 2.00 16.55
CA ALA A 144 -6.30 1.50 15.21
C ALA A 144 -5.91 0.04 15.06
N SER A 145 -6.72 -0.70 14.31
CA SER A 145 -6.36 -2.02 13.84
C SER A 145 -5.74 -1.94 12.45
N ILE A 146 -4.58 -2.57 12.31
CA ILE A 146 -3.80 -2.64 11.09
C ILE A 146 -3.78 -4.08 10.61
N GLY A 147 -4.23 -4.33 9.39
CA GLY A 147 -4.10 -5.61 8.72
C GLY A 147 -3.20 -5.49 7.50
N TYR A 148 -2.45 -6.54 7.17
CA TYR A 148 -1.68 -6.61 5.94
C TYR A 148 -1.80 -8.00 5.32
N GLY A 149 -1.57 -8.08 4.01
CA GLY A 149 -1.49 -9.32 3.26
C GLY A 149 -1.39 -9.05 1.77
N ASP A 150 -1.58 -10.10 0.98
CA ASP A 150 -1.44 -10.03 -0.48
C ASP A 150 -2.69 -10.52 -1.22
N THR A 151 -2.96 -9.89 -2.35
CA THR A 151 -3.96 -10.33 -3.32
C THR A 151 -3.37 -10.46 -4.71
N ASN A 152 -3.84 -11.47 -5.45
CA ASN A 152 -3.53 -11.62 -6.88
C ASN A 152 -4.53 -10.89 -7.78
N GLN A 153 -5.55 -10.24 -7.20
CA GLN A 153 -6.50 -9.45 -7.97
C GLN A 153 -5.83 -8.15 -8.45
N PRO A 154 -6.18 -7.64 -9.64
CA PRO A 154 -5.68 -6.35 -10.10
C PRO A 154 -5.96 -5.26 -9.07
N TRP A 155 -4.95 -4.43 -8.76
CA TRP A 155 -5.06 -3.38 -7.73
C TRP A 155 -6.25 -2.43 -7.97
N ASN A 156 -6.60 -2.19 -9.23
CA ASN A 156 -7.67 -1.30 -9.66
C ASN A 156 -9.06 -1.97 -9.71
N THR A 157 -9.16 -3.23 -9.30
CA THR A 157 -10.43 -3.96 -9.15
C THR A 157 -10.74 -4.11 -7.67
N LYS A 158 -11.82 -3.45 -7.21
CA LYS A 158 -12.22 -3.47 -5.80
C LYS A 158 -12.50 -4.90 -5.33
N LEU A 159 -11.79 -5.36 -4.31
CA LEU A 159 -12.08 -6.63 -3.65
C LEU A 159 -13.48 -6.60 -3.04
N ASN A 160 -14.17 -7.74 -3.00
CA ASN A 160 -15.48 -7.86 -2.35
C ASN A 160 -15.33 -8.51 -0.97
N LEU A 161 -15.07 -7.72 0.07
CA LEU A 161 -14.88 -8.23 1.42
C LEU A 161 -16.18 -8.70 2.09
N ALA A 162 -17.36 -8.41 1.53
CA ALA A 162 -18.62 -9.01 1.99
C ALA A 162 -18.66 -10.53 1.71
N ASN A 163 -17.82 -11.02 0.80
CA ASN A 163 -17.54 -12.45 0.70
C ASN A 163 -16.56 -12.84 1.82
N SER A 164 -17.05 -13.62 2.80
CA SER A 164 -16.26 -14.04 3.95
C SER A 164 -15.00 -14.83 3.58
N SER A 165 -15.01 -15.59 2.47
CA SER A 165 -13.81 -16.31 2.02
C SER A 165 -12.71 -15.36 1.54
N VAL A 166 -13.09 -14.22 0.94
CA VAL A 166 -12.13 -13.18 0.55
C VAL A 166 -11.57 -12.51 1.80
N TYR A 167 -12.44 -12.04 2.70
CA TYR A 167 -12.01 -11.35 3.92
C TYR A 167 -11.12 -12.24 4.83
N ASN A 168 -11.56 -13.47 5.12
CA ASN A 168 -10.83 -14.37 6.02
C ASN A 168 -9.48 -14.85 5.47
N GLY A 169 -9.28 -14.79 4.15
CA GLY A 169 -8.04 -15.19 3.50
C GLY A 169 -7.15 -14.03 3.06
N LEU A 170 -7.55 -12.78 3.30
CA LEU A 170 -6.85 -11.61 2.78
C LEU A 170 -5.67 -11.19 3.67
N PHE A 171 -5.83 -11.28 4.99
CA PHE A 171 -4.85 -10.75 5.93
C PHE A 171 -4.06 -11.88 6.60
N ASP A 172 -2.74 -11.77 6.55
CA ASP A 172 -1.83 -12.68 7.25
C ASP A 172 -1.92 -12.46 8.76
N GLN A 173 -2.04 -11.19 9.16
CA GLN A 173 -2.24 -10.78 10.54
C GLN A 173 -3.02 -9.47 10.59
N ILE A 174 -3.77 -9.30 11.68
CA ILE A 174 -4.34 -8.02 12.11
C ILE A 174 -3.85 -7.75 13.54
N TYR A 175 -3.38 -6.53 13.81
CA TYR A 175 -2.86 -6.13 15.11
C TYR A 175 -3.28 -4.71 15.47
N SER A 176 -3.29 -4.40 16.77
CA SER A 176 -3.62 -3.07 17.27
C SER A 176 -2.38 -2.18 17.35
N VAL A 177 -2.58 -0.91 17.02
CA VAL A 177 -1.61 0.17 17.20
C VAL A 177 -2.26 1.21 18.09
N LYS A 178 -1.52 1.60 19.13
CA LYS A 178 -1.95 2.64 20.05
C LYS A 178 -1.91 4.01 19.39
N GLY A 179 -3.05 4.68 19.40
CA GLY A 179 -3.31 6.05 19.03
C GLY A 179 -2.56 7.07 19.88
N THR A 180 -2.75 8.33 19.52
CA THR A 180 -2.18 9.45 20.28
C THR A 180 -3.16 10.03 21.28
N GLY A 181 -4.47 9.84 21.09
CA GLY A 181 -5.53 10.46 21.88
C GLY A 181 -5.50 12.00 21.85
N LYS A 182 -4.85 12.60 20.83
CA LYS A 182 -4.67 14.06 20.70
C LYS A 182 -5.44 14.55 19.49
N ALA A 183 -6.28 15.58 19.67
CA ALA A 183 -6.99 16.28 18.59
C ALA A 183 -6.03 17.08 17.68
N ALA A 184 -5.16 16.38 16.96
CA ALA A 184 -4.14 16.94 16.09
C ALA A 184 -3.73 15.94 15.00
N ASP A 185 -3.22 16.46 13.89
CA ASP A 185 -2.61 15.67 12.83
C ASP A 185 -1.21 15.23 13.27
N VAL A 186 -1.10 14.03 13.84
CA VAL A 186 0.17 13.46 14.30
C VAL A 186 0.52 12.24 13.46
N ASN A 187 1.76 12.18 12.97
CA ASN A 187 2.25 11.01 12.27
C ASN A 187 2.55 9.88 13.26
N MET A 188 1.98 8.71 13.01
CA MET A 188 2.04 7.57 13.92
C MET A 188 2.65 6.38 13.20
N ALA A 189 3.68 5.77 13.79
CA ALA A 189 4.23 4.52 13.27
C ALA A 189 3.17 3.41 13.41
N ILE A 190 2.84 2.76 12.29
CA ILE A 190 1.78 1.72 12.25
C ILE A 190 2.30 0.34 11.90
N ASN A 191 3.56 0.20 11.47
CA ASN A 191 4.17 -1.07 11.06
C ASN A 191 5.58 -1.23 11.63
N PRO A 192 5.73 -1.45 12.95
CA PRO A 192 7.03 -1.48 13.62
C PRO A 192 7.91 -2.67 13.19
N ASN A 193 7.31 -3.72 12.62
CA ASN A 193 8.02 -4.91 12.15
C ASN A 193 8.30 -4.89 10.64
N GLU A 194 8.04 -3.77 9.97
CA GLU A 194 8.29 -3.56 8.55
C GLU A 194 7.67 -4.65 7.65
N TYR A 195 6.46 -5.11 7.97
CA TYR A 195 5.73 -6.04 7.11
C TYR A 195 5.50 -5.44 5.72
N PHE A 196 5.48 -6.30 4.71
CA PHE A 196 5.20 -5.94 3.32
C PHE A 196 3.94 -6.67 2.85
N GLY A 197 3.18 -6.00 2.00
CA GLY A 197 2.01 -6.57 1.33
C GLY A 197 1.47 -5.59 0.30
N ASN A 198 0.70 -6.08 -0.66
CA ASN A 198 -0.01 -5.23 -1.61
C ASN A 198 -1.45 -4.90 -1.15
N THR A 199 -1.90 -5.45 -0.03
CA THR A 199 -3.16 -5.06 0.61
C THR A 199 -2.96 -4.71 2.07
N TRP A 200 -3.60 -3.62 2.49
CA TRP A 200 -3.53 -3.11 3.85
C TRP A 200 -4.91 -2.68 4.33
N MET A 201 -5.20 -2.95 5.59
CA MET A 201 -6.39 -2.48 6.28
C MET A 201 -5.98 -1.51 7.37
N ILE A 202 -6.69 -0.38 7.47
CA ILE A 202 -6.60 0.52 8.62
C ILE A 202 -8.02 0.85 9.05
N GLY A 203 -8.36 0.48 10.27
CA GLY A 203 -9.68 0.69 10.86
C GLY A 203 -9.59 1.16 12.30
N ALA A 204 -10.73 1.60 12.83
CA ALA A 204 -10.88 1.80 14.27
C ALA A 204 -10.58 0.49 15.01
N ASP A 205 -10.00 0.56 16.21
CA ASP A 205 -9.45 -0.65 16.82
C ASP A 205 -10.52 -1.71 17.08
N PHE A 206 -10.27 -2.91 16.56
CA PHE A 206 -11.09 -4.12 16.73
C PHE A 206 -10.80 -4.82 18.06
N PHE A 207 -9.56 -4.71 18.57
CA PHE A 207 -9.08 -5.49 19.71
C PHE A 207 -8.89 -4.64 20.98
N GLY A 208 -9.19 -3.34 20.89
CA GLY A 208 -9.08 -2.38 21.98
C GLY A 208 -9.84 -2.84 23.21
N VAL A 209 -9.14 -2.91 24.34
CA VAL A 209 -9.64 -3.30 25.67
C VAL A 209 -10.55 -2.24 26.32
N ASP A 210 -10.80 -1.14 25.63
CA ASP A 210 -11.81 -0.13 25.95
C ASP A 210 -13.18 -0.41 25.31
N SER A 211 -13.26 -1.49 24.52
CA SER A 211 -14.40 -2.10 23.85
C SER A 211 -15.78 -1.69 24.38
N LEU A 212 -16.52 -1.01 23.49
CA LEU A 212 -17.98 -0.94 23.44
C LEU A 212 -18.64 -0.31 24.69
N GLY A 213 -18.59 1.02 24.77
CA GLY A 213 -19.57 1.77 25.57
C GLY A 213 -19.19 2.02 27.03
N ARG A 214 -17.94 1.79 27.45
CA ARG A 214 -17.45 2.47 28.64
C ARG A 214 -17.24 3.95 28.30
N LYS A 215 -18.26 4.77 28.60
CA LYS A 215 -18.25 6.26 28.51
C LYS A 215 -17.00 6.94 29.09
N LYS A 216 -16.17 6.21 29.84
CA LYS A 216 -14.94 6.70 30.44
C LYS A 216 -13.78 6.87 29.45
N PHE A 217 -13.79 6.16 28.30
CA PHE A 217 -12.66 6.17 27.35
C PHE A 217 -13.01 6.67 25.94
N GLY A 218 -14.29 6.62 25.51
CA GLY A 218 -14.71 7.16 24.21
C GLY A 218 -14.91 6.05 23.18
N TYR A 219 -15.05 6.45 21.91
CA TYR A 219 -14.99 5.56 20.75
C TYR A 219 -13.70 5.89 20.01
N ASP A 220 -13.04 4.90 19.44
CA ASP A 220 -12.01 5.16 18.44
C ASP A 220 -12.69 5.73 17.22
N SER A 221 -12.23 6.91 16.80
CA SER A 221 -12.84 7.64 15.71
C SER A 221 -11.83 8.59 15.12
N PHE A 222 -11.51 8.39 13.85
CA PHE A 222 -10.55 9.23 13.16
C PHE A 222 -10.84 9.41 11.68
N LYS A 223 -10.15 10.38 11.08
CA LYS A 223 -9.98 10.49 9.64
C LYS A 223 -8.56 10.09 9.27
N LEU A 224 -8.41 9.41 8.14
CA LEU A 224 -7.11 8.96 7.66
C LEU A 224 -6.58 10.01 6.66
N ASN A 225 -5.75 10.93 7.16
CA ASN A 225 -5.25 12.11 6.44
C ASN A 225 -4.17 11.74 5.41
N GLY A 226 -3.24 10.89 5.81
CA GLY A 226 -2.16 10.47 4.92
C GLY A 226 -1.47 9.18 5.35
N LEU A 227 -0.72 8.63 4.40
CA LEU A 227 0.13 7.45 4.58
C LEU A 227 1.53 7.76 4.10
N THR A 228 2.51 7.29 4.85
CA THR A 228 3.90 7.19 4.41
C THR A 228 4.25 5.72 4.28
N LEU A 229 4.75 5.34 3.12
CA LEU A 229 5.13 3.97 2.83
C LEU A 229 6.50 3.91 2.18
N ASN A 230 7.12 2.73 2.24
CA ASN A 230 8.29 2.41 1.46
C ASN A 230 7.93 1.37 0.41
N THR A 231 8.36 1.57 -0.83
CA THR A 231 8.30 0.50 -1.84
C THR A 231 9.30 -0.59 -1.49
N ALA A 232 9.02 -1.83 -1.90
CA ALA A 232 10.06 -2.85 -1.89
C ALA A 232 11.25 -2.39 -2.75
N ASN A 233 12.48 -2.73 -2.36
CA ASN A 233 13.63 -2.55 -3.24
C ASN A 233 13.34 -3.30 -4.54
N ALA A 234 13.29 -2.59 -5.68
CA ALA A 234 13.16 -3.28 -6.95
C ALA A 234 14.43 -4.11 -7.16
N VAL A 235 14.28 -5.42 -7.05
CA VAL A 235 15.35 -6.36 -7.37
C VAL A 235 15.80 -6.08 -8.81
N PRO A 236 17.09 -5.78 -9.06
CA PRO A 236 17.54 -5.42 -10.40
C PRO A 236 17.48 -6.63 -11.34
N GLU A 237 16.33 -6.87 -11.96
CA GLU A 237 16.12 -8.02 -12.85
C GLU A 237 15.35 -7.59 -14.10
N PRO A 238 16.01 -6.82 -14.98
CA PRO A 238 16.42 -7.40 -16.27
C PRO A 238 17.94 -7.35 -16.53
N ALA A 239 18.68 -6.46 -15.86
CA ALA A 239 20.10 -6.24 -16.13
C ALA A 239 20.97 -7.40 -15.63
N THR A 240 20.66 -8.02 -14.49
CA THR A 240 21.42 -9.17 -13.97
C THR A 240 21.36 -10.36 -14.92
N TRP A 241 20.15 -10.65 -15.42
CA TRP A 241 19.93 -11.69 -16.42
C TRP A 241 20.66 -11.36 -17.73
N ALA A 242 20.58 -10.12 -18.19
CA ALA A 242 21.31 -9.66 -19.38
C ALA A 242 22.83 -9.73 -19.19
N MET A 243 23.37 -9.43 -18.01
CA MET A 243 24.80 -9.50 -17.69
C MET A 243 25.30 -10.94 -17.60
N MET A 244 24.52 -11.85 -17.01
CA MET A 244 24.85 -13.28 -17.02
C MET A 244 24.83 -13.83 -18.44
N ILE A 245 23.77 -13.55 -19.21
CA ILE A 245 23.66 -13.97 -20.62
C ILE A 245 24.79 -13.37 -21.46
N ALA A 246 25.10 -12.08 -21.30
CA ALA A 246 26.21 -11.43 -21.99
C ALA A 246 27.57 -12.03 -21.59
N GLY A 247 27.79 -12.27 -20.28
CA GLY A 247 28.99 -12.91 -19.77
C GLY A 247 29.17 -14.33 -20.33
N PHE A 248 28.12 -15.16 -20.32
CA PHE A 248 28.16 -16.49 -20.92
C PHE A 248 28.33 -16.42 -22.45
N GLY A 249 27.72 -15.44 -23.11
CA GLY A 249 27.89 -15.18 -24.54
C GLY A 249 29.35 -14.85 -24.91
N LEU A 250 30.01 -14.00 -24.12
CA LEU A 250 31.42 -13.64 -24.30
C LEU A 250 32.35 -14.84 -24.07
N VAL A 251 32.11 -15.64 -23.04
CA VAL A 251 32.88 -16.88 -22.79
C VAL A 251 32.71 -17.87 -23.95
N GLY A 252 31.47 -18.09 -24.41
CA GLY A 252 31.18 -18.96 -25.55
C GLY A 252 31.84 -18.47 -26.84
N ALA A 253 31.82 -17.16 -27.11
CA ALA A 253 32.50 -16.55 -28.25
C ALA A 253 34.03 -16.72 -28.18
N GLY A 254 34.61 -16.56 -26.99
CA GLY A 254 36.05 -16.78 -26.75
C GLY A 254 36.49 -18.21 -27.02
N LEU A 255 35.70 -19.20 -26.60
CA LEU A 255 35.97 -20.62 -26.85
C LEU A 255 35.82 -21.00 -28.35
N ARG A 256 34.83 -20.44 -29.05
CA ARG A 256 34.64 -20.67 -30.50
C ARG A 256 35.78 -20.08 -31.33
N ARG A 257 36.29 -18.90 -30.98
CA ARG A 257 37.41 -18.25 -31.67
C ARG A 257 38.69 -19.10 -31.67
N ARG A 258 38.95 -19.88 -30.62
CA ARG A 258 40.16 -20.70 -30.50
C ARG A 258 40.13 -22.00 -31.34
N ARG A 259 38.96 -22.40 -31.85
CA ARG A 259 38.80 -23.65 -32.64
C ARG A 259 38.94 -23.48 -34.15
N ALA A 260 39.12 -22.25 -34.64
CA ALA A 260 39.37 -22.03 -36.07
C ALA A 260 40.81 -22.47 -36.42
N VAL A 261 40.99 -23.77 -36.69
CA VAL A 261 42.20 -24.31 -37.32
C VAL A 261 42.15 -23.92 -38.81
N PRO A 262 43.17 -23.26 -39.37
CA PRO A 262 43.19 -22.97 -40.81
C PRO A 262 43.26 -24.30 -41.57
N ALA A 263 42.34 -24.53 -42.50
CA ALA A 263 42.47 -25.61 -43.46
C ALA A 263 43.63 -25.26 -44.40
N THR A 264 44.76 -25.96 -44.26
CA THR A 264 45.87 -25.90 -45.21
C THR A 264 45.46 -26.67 -46.46
N ALA A 265 45.53 -26.01 -47.62
CA ALA A 265 45.37 -26.59 -48.95
C ALA A 265 46.65 -27.27 -49.42
#